data_AF-C7DLS4-F1
#
_entry.id   AF-C7DLS4-F1
#
_cell.length_a   1.000
_cell.length_b   1.000
_cell.length_c   1.000
_cell.angle_alpha   90.00
_cell.angle_beta   90.00
_cell.angle_gamma   90.00
#
_symmetry.space_group_name_H-M   'P 1'
#
loop_
_entity.id
_entity.type
_entity.pdbx_description
1 polymer ?
#
loop_
_entity_poly.entity_id
_entity_poly.type
_entity_poly.pdbx_seq_one_letter_code
_entity_poly.pdbx_strand_id
1 'polypeptide(L)'
;LKFTLDCQQPVDDHIIEVKELDKFLKERIKVDGKTGNLGEKVTVTTEKSKIHVNAESPFSKRYLKYLSKKYLKKTQLRDFLRVVAPNKTTYELRYFNINEDND
;
A
#
# COMPACT_ATOMS: atom_id res chain seq x y z
N LEU A 1 -5.95 -15.05 -1.98
CA LEU A 1 -6.57 -13.70 -2.03
C LEU A 1 -5.58 -12.75 -2.69
N LYS A 2 -5.95 -12.04 -3.75
CA LYS A 2 -5.06 -11.13 -4.47
C LYS A 2 -5.51 -9.68 -4.30
N PHE A 3 -4.64 -8.86 -3.71
CA PHE A 3 -4.85 -7.43 -3.55
C PHE A 3 -3.77 -6.66 -4.30
N THR A 4 -4.13 -5.49 -4.80
CA THR A 4 -3.22 -4.60 -5.52
C THR A 4 -3.17 -3.24 -4.85
N LEU A 5 -1.99 -2.66 -4.75
CA LEU A 5 -1.78 -1.27 -4.38
C LEU A 5 -1.15 -0.56 -5.57
N ASP A 6 -1.92 0.31 -6.20
CA ASP A 6 -1.51 1.12 -7.34
C ASP A 6 -0.89 2.42 -6.85
N CYS A 7 0.38 2.62 -7.16
CA CYS A 7 1.16 3.78 -6.77
C CYS A 7 1.60 4.60 -7.99
N GLN A 8 0.96 4.45 -9.15
CA GLN A 8 1.40 5.07 -10.39
C GLN A 8 1.63 6.59 -10.29
N GLN A 9 0.62 7.35 -9.84
CA GLN A 9 0.74 8.81 -9.73
C GLN A 9 1.98 9.28 -8.94
N PRO A 10 2.18 8.88 -7.66
CA PRO A 10 3.34 9.32 -6.91
C PRO A 10 4.67 8.70 -7.37
N VAL A 11 4.66 7.61 -8.13
CA VAL A 11 5.88 7.00 -8.69
C VAL A 11 6.34 7.76 -9.93
N ASP A 12 5.40 8.13 -10.80
CA ASP A 12 5.67 8.91 -12.02
C ASP A 12 6.22 10.30 -11.65
N ASP A 13 5.73 10.90 -10.55
CA ASP A 13 6.23 12.18 -10.00
C ASP A 13 7.49 12.03 -9.11
N HIS A 14 8.07 10.83 -9.01
CA HIS A 14 9.25 10.54 -8.18
C HIS A 14 9.11 10.86 -6.68
N ILE A 15 7.88 10.88 -6.15
CA ILE A 15 7.60 11.12 -4.72
C ILE A 15 7.77 9.83 -3.89
N ILE A 16 7.41 8.68 -4.47
CA ILE A 16 7.50 7.38 -3.81
C ILE A 16 8.33 6.42 -4.65
N GLU A 17 9.25 5.73 -4.00
CA GLU A 17 9.93 4.57 -4.57
C GLU A 17 9.19 3.26 -4.21
N VAL A 18 8.72 2.53 -5.23
CA VAL A 18 8.00 1.25 -5.04
C VAL A 18 8.83 0.22 -4.27
N LYS A 19 10.15 0.22 -4.46
CA LYS A 19 11.08 -0.69 -3.77
C LYS A 19 11.07 -0.47 -2.26
N GLU A 20 11.01 0.77 -1.80
CA GLU A 20 10.95 1.08 -0.37
C GLU A 20 9.62 0.65 0.24
N LEU A 21 8.52 0.89 -0.47
CA LEU A 21 7.20 0.49 -0.03
C LEU A 21 7.04 -1.05 0.01
N ASP A 22 7.59 -1.77 -0.98
CA ASP A 22 7.66 -3.23 -0.99
C ASP A 22 8.43 -3.77 0.23
N LYS A 23 9.63 -3.23 0.48
CA LYS A 23 10.42 -3.59 1.65
C LYS A 23 9.67 -3.32 2.95
N PHE A 24 9.04 -2.15 3.07
CA PHE A 24 8.24 -1.79 4.23
C PHE A 24 7.08 -2.77 4.47
N LEU A 25 6.37 -3.17 3.41
CA LEU A 25 5.27 -4.14 3.52
C LEU A 25 5.79 -5.51 3.96
N LYS A 26 6.89 -6.00 3.39
CA LYS A 26 7.52 -7.27 3.80
C LYS A 26 7.93 -7.27 5.27
N GLU A 27 8.47 -6.16 5.77
CA GLU A 27 8.87 -6.03 7.18
C GLU A 27 7.68 -5.90 8.15
N ARG A 28 6.57 -5.30 7.70
CA ARG A 28 5.46 -4.90 8.60
C ARG A 28 4.23 -5.78 8.54
N ILE A 29 4.06 -6.58 7.47
CA ILE A 29 3.01 -7.57 7.41
C ILE A 29 3.25 -8.61 8.51
N LYS A 30 2.20 -8.87 9.27
CA LYS A 30 2.15 -9.90 10.30
C LYS A 30 1.39 -11.10 9.81
N VAL A 31 1.94 -12.27 10.10
CA VAL A 31 1.29 -13.57 9.93
C VAL A 31 1.34 -14.26 11.29
N ASP A 32 0.20 -14.74 11.77
CA ASP A 32 0.06 -15.37 13.10
C ASP A 32 0.61 -14.47 14.25
N GLY A 33 0.39 -13.15 14.11
CA GLY A 33 0.78 -12.13 15.10
C GLY A 33 2.23 -11.65 15.02
N LYS A 34 3.08 -12.27 14.21
CA LYS A 34 4.52 -11.96 14.12
C LYS A 34 4.91 -11.36 12.77
N THR A 35 5.82 -10.39 12.78
CA THR A 35 6.47 -9.85 11.57
C THR A 35 7.62 -10.78 11.13
N GLY A 36 8.01 -10.70 9.85
CA GLY A 36 9.12 -11.51 9.32
C GLY A 36 8.77 -12.98 9.07
N ASN A 37 7.52 -13.39 9.31
CA ASN A 37 7.04 -14.75 9.13
C ASN A 37 6.12 -14.89 7.90
N LEU A 38 6.52 -14.31 6.75
CA LEU A 38 5.70 -14.31 5.54
C LEU A 38 5.50 -15.73 4.97
N GLY A 39 6.57 -16.53 4.97
CA GLY A 39 6.58 -17.89 4.42
C GLY A 39 5.99 -17.94 3.01
N GLU A 40 5.18 -18.96 2.75
CA GLU A 40 4.39 -19.08 1.51
C GLU A 40 2.98 -18.48 1.64
N LYS A 41 2.55 -18.17 2.88
CA LYS A 41 1.20 -17.66 3.18
C LYS A 41 0.96 -16.26 2.62
N VAL A 42 1.99 -15.41 2.57
CA VAL A 42 1.88 -14.06 2.01
C VAL A 42 3.08 -13.77 1.12
N THR A 43 2.82 -13.46 -0.14
CA THR A 43 3.80 -13.05 -1.13
C THR A 43 3.52 -11.61 -1.56
N VAL A 44 4.56 -10.79 -1.56
CA VAL A 44 4.52 -9.39 -2.01
C VAL A 44 5.42 -9.27 -3.21
N THR A 45 4.85 -8.89 -4.35
CA THR A 45 5.56 -8.70 -5.61
C THR A 45 5.33 -7.30 -6.15
N THR A 46 6.31 -6.79 -6.88
CA THR A 46 6.25 -5.47 -7.51
C THR A 46 6.17 -5.63 -9.01
N GLU A 47 5.30 -4.86 -9.65
CA GLU A 47 5.17 -4.77 -11.09
C GLU A 47 5.11 -3.29 -11.48
N LYS A 48 6.25 -2.74 -11.93
CA LYS A 48 6.41 -1.31 -12.25
C LYS A 48 5.97 -0.43 -11.07
N SER A 49 4.85 0.26 -11.21
CA SER A 49 4.24 1.17 -10.23
C SER A 49 3.23 0.51 -9.30
N LYS A 50 3.02 -0.81 -9.42
CA LYS A 50 2.00 -1.55 -8.66
C LYS A 50 2.65 -2.57 -7.74
N ILE A 51 2.04 -2.74 -6.56
CA ILE A 51 2.41 -3.80 -5.62
C ILE A 51 1.26 -4.80 -5.56
N HIS A 52 1.56 -6.07 -5.77
CA HIS A 52 0.63 -7.17 -5.62
C HIS A 52 0.92 -7.92 -4.33
N VAL A 53 -0.13 -8.09 -3.52
CA VAL A 53 -0.11 -8.89 -2.30
C VAL A 53 -0.99 -10.10 -2.54
N ASN A 54 -0.36 -11.26 -2.69
CA ASN A 54 -1.07 -12.53 -2.77
C ASN A 54 -0.95 -13.24 -1.42
N ALA A 55 -2.09 -13.46 -0.76
CA ALA A 55 -2.15 -13.98 0.59
C ALA A 55 -3.18 -15.11 0.72
N GLU A 56 -2.88 -16.09 1.56
CA GLU A 56 -3.83 -17.10 2.01
C GLU A 56 -4.81 -16.50 3.04
N SER A 57 -5.99 -17.12 3.19
CA SER A 57 -6.92 -16.72 4.25
C SER A 57 -6.33 -17.08 5.62
N PRO A 58 -6.39 -16.21 6.65
CA PRO A 58 -7.12 -14.95 6.74
C PRO A 58 -6.26 -13.71 6.48
N PHE A 59 -6.46 -13.03 5.34
CA PHE A 59 -5.86 -11.73 5.05
C PHE A 59 -6.90 -10.74 4.55
N SER A 60 -6.94 -9.53 5.11
CA SER A 60 -7.91 -8.51 4.72
C SER A 60 -7.26 -7.38 3.95
N LYS A 61 -7.98 -6.90 2.92
CA LYS A 61 -7.62 -5.68 2.21
C LYS A 61 -7.43 -4.49 3.17
N ARG A 62 -8.28 -4.35 4.20
CA ARG A 62 -8.19 -3.28 5.21
C ARG A 62 -6.81 -3.21 5.88
N TYR A 63 -6.16 -4.34 6.09
CA TYR A 63 -4.83 -4.37 6.68
C TYR A 63 -3.79 -3.71 5.77
N LEU A 64 -3.88 -3.93 4.45
CA LEU A 64 -3.04 -3.26 3.47
C LEU A 64 -3.24 -1.73 3.51
N LYS A 65 -4.49 -1.24 3.59
CA LYS A 65 -4.78 0.20 3.75
C LYS A 65 -4.11 0.79 4.99
N TYR A 66 -4.17 0.08 6.12
CA TYR A 66 -3.55 0.51 7.36
C TYR A 66 -2.04 0.65 7.19
N LEU A 67 -1.38 -0.36 6.61
CA LEU A 67 0.07 -0.33 6.39
C LEU A 67 0.48 0.77 5.41
N SER A 68 -0.24 0.95 4.29
CA SER A 68 0.03 2.04 3.35
C SER A 68 -0.10 3.41 4.01
N LYS A 69 -1.16 3.65 4.81
CA LYS A 69 -1.29 4.91 5.58
C LYS A 69 -0.16 5.08 6.60
N LYS A 70 0.29 4.00 7.23
CA LYS A 70 1.41 4.03 8.17
C LYS A 70 2.72 4.39 7.49
N TYR A 71 2.96 3.89 6.27
CA TYR A 71 4.11 4.28 5.44
C TYR A 71 4.04 5.77 5.10
N LEU A 72 2.90 6.26 4.58
CA LEU A 72 2.73 7.68 4.24
C LEU A 72 2.96 8.61 5.44
N LYS A 73 2.56 8.20 6.65
CA LYS A 73 2.87 9.00 7.86
C LYS A 73 4.36 8.98 8.19
N LYS A 74 5.05 7.84 8.00
CA LYS A 74 6.50 7.72 8.24
C LYS A 74 7.30 8.59 7.27
N THR A 75 6.87 8.68 6.01
CA THR A 75 7.52 9.49 4.96
C THR A 75 6.99 10.93 4.88
N GLN A 76 6.13 11.35 5.81
CA GLN A 76 5.51 12.68 5.84
C GLN A 76 4.68 13.04 4.59
N LEU A 77 4.19 12.04 3.86
CA LEU A 77 3.38 12.21 2.64
C LEU A 77 1.86 12.21 2.90
N ARG A 78 1.43 12.15 4.16
CA ARG A 78 0.01 12.02 4.53
C ARG A 78 -0.84 13.20 4.07
N ASP A 79 -0.24 14.39 3.97
CA ASP A 79 -0.96 15.62 3.66
C ASP A 79 -1.14 15.79 2.14
N PHE A 80 -0.34 15.06 1.35
CA PHE A 80 -0.38 15.11 -0.12
C PHE A 80 -1.14 13.92 -0.71
N LEU A 81 -1.03 12.73 -0.12
CA LEU A 81 -1.53 11.48 -0.69
C LEU A 81 -2.56 10.79 0.22
N ARG A 82 -3.61 10.25 -0.41
CA ARG A 82 -4.64 9.42 0.23
C ARG A 82 -4.78 8.06 -0.44
N VAL A 83 -5.09 7.05 0.38
CA VAL A 83 -5.37 5.68 -0.07
C VAL A 83 -6.86 5.51 -0.35
N VAL A 84 -7.23 5.35 -1.62
CA VAL A 84 -8.62 5.21 -2.12
C VAL A 84 -8.84 3.80 -2.65
N ALA A 85 -10.05 3.24 -2.48
CA ALA A 85 -10.42 1.93 -3.04
C ALA A 85 -11.28 2.13 -4.30
N PRO A 86 -10.71 2.11 -5.51
CA PRO A 86 -11.52 2.21 -6.73
C PRO A 86 -12.39 0.97 -6.97
N ASN A 87 -11.97 -0.20 -6.50
CA ASN A 87 -12.69 -1.46 -6.67
C ASN A 87 -12.46 -2.38 -5.46
N LYS A 88 -13.05 -3.60 -5.47
CA LYS A 88 -13.01 -4.51 -4.31
C LYS A 88 -11.61 -5.04 -3.99
N THR A 89 -10.72 -5.16 -4.97
CA THR A 89 -9.39 -5.81 -4.81
C THR A 89 -8.22 -4.82 -4.80
N THR A 90 -8.38 -3.62 -5.34
CA THR A 90 -7.30 -2.63 -5.53
C THR A 90 -7.46 -1.42 -4.63
N TYR A 91 -6.35 -0.95 -4.06
CA TYR A 91 -6.19 0.41 -3.56
C TYR A 91 -5.35 1.22 -4.51
N GLU A 92 -5.55 2.53 -4.50
CA GLU A 92 -4.84 3.49 -5.32
C GLU A 92 -4.38 4.65 -4.42
N LEU A 93 -3.16 5.12 -4.62
CA LEU A 93 -2.66 6.35 -4.04
C LEU A 93 -3.05 7.52 -4.95
N ARG A 94 -3.81 8.47 -4.40
CA ARG A 94 -4.27 9.67 -5.11
C ARG A 94 -3.87 10.92 -4.34
N TYR A 95 -3.64 12.01 -5.05
CA TYR A 95 -3.52 13.33 -4.42
C TYR A 95 -4.83 13.78 -3.76
N PHE A 96 -4.73 14.69 -2.80
CA PHE A 96 -5.86 15.51 -2.39
C PHE A 96 -6.15 16.55 -3.48
N ASN A 97 -7.43 16.81 -3.73
CA ASN A 97 -7.84 17.91 -4.61
C ASN A 97 -7.77 19.19 -3.78
N ILE A 98 -6.72 19.99 -3.95
CA ILE A 98 -6.55 21.27 -3.22
C ILE A 98 -7.71 22.24 -3.52
N ASN A 99 -8.43 22.04 -4.63
CA ASN A 99 -9.59 22.85 -5.00
C ASN A 99 -10.89 22.47 -4.25
N GLU A 100 -10.93 21.36 -3.50
CA GLU A 100 -12.13 20.91 -2.75
C GLU A 100 -12.03 21.16 -1.23
N ASP A 101 -10.86 21.55 -0.70
CA ASP A 101 -10.64 21.77 0.75
C ASP A 101 -10.90 23.23 1.20
N ASN A 102 -11.63 24.03 0.41
CA ASN A 102 -12.05 25.39 0.76
C ASN A 102 -13.50 25.48 1.31
N ASP A 103 -14.15 24.35 1.62
CA ASP A 103 -15.48 24.31 2.26
C ASP A 103 -15.44 23.72 3.68
#